data_AF-A0A933TF58-F1
#
_entry.id   AF-A0A933TF58-F1
#
_cell.length_a   1.000
_cell.length_b   1.000
_cell.length_c   1.000
_cell.angle_alpha   90.00
_cell.angle_beta   90.00
_cell.angle_gamma   90.00
#
_symmetry.space_group_name_H-M   'P 1'
#
loop_
_entity.id
_entity.type
_entity.pdbx_description
1 polymer ?
#
loop_
_entity_poly.entity_id
_entity_poly.type
_entity_poly.pdbx_seq_one_letter_code
_entity_poly.pdbx_strand_id
1 'polypeptide(L)'
;MARSLWPALLILSLPAAAWAGALAELKAEAPAADDKVKLVQAFLDMPTAELPADLVPEFLAVDPATLPEKLREPFAAKRLELYALKQIVGGKKRGAVRMPEENCAIEKEAKADSARILMMAGFGPITEDEERFVMDKTNCTERDLMCEFSLQIVGVKAAKKKPAHRLLFLHLRDPLMALVGQYREMGRVKQTNFFGIGGPVCAPRLK
;
A
#
# COMPACT_ATOMS: atom_id res chain seq x y z
N MET A 1 -29.59 54.13 -7.22
CA MET A 1 -28.77 54.42 -6.04
C MET A 1 -28.67 53.15 -5.20
N ALA A 2 -27.43 52.77 -4.85
CA ALA A 2 -27.02 51.87 -3.76
C ALA A 2 -27.43 50.38 -3.81
N ARG A 3 -26.60 49.41 -3.42
CA ARG A 3 -25.18 49.35 -3.03
C ARG A 3 -24.77 47.86 -3.08
N SER A 4 -23.64 47.59 -3.73
CA SER A 4 -22.91 46.33 -3.70
C SER A 4 -22.35 46.03 -2.31
N LEU A 5 -22.53 44.81 -1.79
CA LEU A 5 -21.83 44.32 -0.60
C LEU A 5 -21.46 42.84 -0.77
N TRP A 6 -20.24 42.59 -1.24
CA TRP A 6 -19.49 41.36 -1.01
C TRP A 6 -19.03 41.29 0.45
N PRO A 7 -19.10 40.14 1.12
CA PRO A 7 -18.15 39.79 2.17
C PRO A 7 -17.19 38.73 1.61
N ALA A 8 -15.93 39.11 1.38
CA ALA A 8 -14.85 38.96 2.36
C ALA A 8 -14.46 37.47 2.55
N LEU A 9 -13.67 36.99 1.58
CA LEU A 9 -12.94 35.73 1.61
C LEU A 9 -11.82 35.85 2.66
N LEU A 10 -12.04 35.33 3.87
CA LEU A 10 -11.03 35.21 4.92
C LEU A 10 -10.17 33.97 4.63
N ILE A 11 -9.02 34.21 3.99
CA ILE A 11 -7.98 33.19 3.79
C ILE A 11 -7.28 32.97 5.12
N LEU A 12 -7.60 31.86 5.79
CA LEU A 12 -6.79 31.34 6.91
C LEU A 12 -5.47 30.81 6.35
N SER A 13 -4.43 31.63 6.45
CA SER A 13 -3.04 31.22 6.26
C SER A 13 -2.59 30.38 7.47
N LEU A 14 -2.64 29.05 7.35
CA LEU A 14 -1.94 28.16 8.28
C LEU A 14 -0.42 28.22 8.01
N PRO A 15 0.43 28.28 9.06
CA PRO A 15 1.87 28.38 8.90
C PRO A 15 2.46 26.99 8.55
N ALA A 16 2.63 26.71 7.26
CA ALA A 16 3.36 25.54 6.77
C ALA A 16 4.89 25.64 6.94
N ALA A 17 5.40 26.72 7.56
CA ALA A 17 6.81 27.08 7.53
C ALA A 17 7.67 26.49 8.67
N ALA A 18 7.07 25.83 9.68
CA ALA A 18 7.83 25.33 10.83
C ALA A 18 8.52 23.98 10.61
N TRP A 19 8.21 23.26 9.53
CA TRP A 19 8.66 21.87 9.34
C TRP A 19 9.77 21.70 8.28
N ALA A 20 10.04 22.74 7.48
CA ALA A 20 11.12 22.70 6.49
C ALA A 20 12.54 22.73 7.11
N GLY A 21 12.68 23.28 8.32
CA GLY A 21 13.98 23.40 9.01
C GLY A 21 14.52 22.07 9.52
N ALA A 22 13.66 21.21 10.09
CA ALA A 22 14.07 19.94 10.68
C ALA A 22 14.56 18.91 9.64
N LEU A 23 14.14 19.04 8.37
CA LEU A 23 14.56 18.16 7.28
C LEU A 23 15.85 18.63 6.59
N ALA A 24 16.23 19.90 6.74
CA ALA A 24 17.44 20.44 6.12
C ALA A 24 18.73 20.03 6.85
N GLU A 25 18.67 19.80 8.17
CA GLU A 25 19.82 19.36 8.98
C GLU A 25 20.21 17.89 8.76
N LEU A 26 19.33 17.06 8.20
CA LEU A 26 19.62 15.65 7.93
C LEU A 26 20.46 15.41 6.67
N LYS A 27 20.77 16.44 5.87
CA LYS A 27 21.28 16.30 4.51
C LYS A 27 22.81 16.31 4.38
N ALA A 28 23.59 16.47 5.45
CA ALA A 28 25.01 16.86 5.32
C ALA A 28 26.07 15.92 5.91
N GLU A 29 25.76 14.88 6.67
CA GLU A 29 26.79 14.01 7.26
C GLU A 29 26.33 12.54 7.32
N ALA A 30 27.24 11.61 7.05
CA ALA A 30 26.96 10.18 7.15
C ALA A 30 26.40 9.86 8.55
N PRO A 31 25.14 9.39 8.67
CA PRO A 31 24.42 9.54 9.93
C PRO A 31 24.96 8.58 10.98
N ALA A 32 25.26 9.13 12.14
CA ALA A 32 25.45 8.37 13.37
C ALA A 32 24.22 7.47 13.60
N ALA A 33 24.36 6.40 14.38
CA ALA A 33 23.25 5.48 14.67
C ALA A 33 21.99 6.23 15.19
N ASP A 34 22.19 7.31 15.93
CA ASP A 34 21.12 8.17 16.46
C ASP A 34 20.37 8.94 15.37
N ASP A 35 21.04 9.36 14.29
CA ASP A 35 20.39 10.13 13.23
C ASP A 35 19.53 9.23 12.34
N LYS A 36 19.90 7.96 12.18
CA LYS A 36 19.05 6.94 11.53
C LYS A 36 17.77 6.68 12.32
N VAL A 37 17.86 6.64 13.66
CA VAL A 37 16.69 6.48 14.53
C VAL A 37 15.76 7.68 14.43
N LYS A 38 16.30 8.92 14.44
CA LYS A 38 15.51 10.14 14.23
C LYS A 38 14.82 10.17 12.86
N LEU A 39 15.53 9.78 11.80
CA LEU A 39 14.97 9.66 10.46
C LEU A 39 13.78 8.69 10.45
N VAL A 40 13.96 7.49 11.03
CA VAL A 40 12.89 6.49 11.11
C VAL A 40 11.69 7.03 11.90
N GLN A 41 11.93 7.66 13.05
CA GLN A 41 10.88 8.26 13.87
C GLN A 41 10.06 9.30 13.08
N ALA A 42 10.75 10.23 12.42
CA ALA A 42 10.12 11.26 11.60
C ALA A 42 9.29 10.65 10.45
N PHE A 43 9.80 9.60 9.80
CA PHE A 43 9.06 8.88 8.75
C PHE A 43 7.83 8.15 9.26
N LEU A 44 7.87 7.64 10.49
CA LEU A 44 6.74 6.94 11.11
C LEU A 44 5.64 7.91 11.54
N ASP A 45 6.00 9.11 11.98
CA ASP A 45 5.04 10.13 12.42
C ASP A 45 4.38 10.86 11.24
N MET A 46 5.02 10.89 10.07
CA MET A 46 4.51 11.57 8.87
C MET A 46 3.54 10.72 8.03
N PRO A 47 2.45 11.32 7.51
CA PRO A 47 1.59 10.66 6.55
C PRO A 47 2.35 10.45 5.23
N THR A 48 2.10 9.31 4.57
CA THR A 48 2.84 8.88 3.38
C THR A 48 2.75 9.85 2.20
N ALA A 49 1.72 10.71 2.17
CA ALA A 49 1.56 11.75 1.15
C ALA A 49 2.52 12.94 1.32
N GLU A 50 3.05 13.15 2.52
CA GLU A 50 3.93 14.28 2.87
C GLU A 50 5.40 13.86 2.97
N LEU A 51 5.70 12.59 2.70
CA LEU A 51 7.06 12.09 2.81
C LEU A 51 7.98 12.69 1.73
N PRO A 52 9.19 13.13 2.11
CA PRO A 52 10.19 13.60 1.16
C PRO A 52 10.71 12.44 0.30
N ALA A 53 10.42 12.48 -1.00
CA ALA A 53 10.79 11.43 -1.95
C ALA A 53 12.30 11.14 -1.98
N ASP A 54 13.11 12.17 -1.74
CA ASP A 54 14.58 12.09 -1.74
C ASP A 54 15.13 11.19 -0.62
N LEU A 55 14.44 11.14 0.53
CA LEU A 55 14.88 10.39 1.71
C LEU A 55 14.27 8.98 1.80
N VAL A 56 13.33 8.63 0.91
CA VAL A 56 12.74 7.28 0.86
C VAL A 56 13.81 6.20 0.64
N PRO A 57 14.76 6.33 -0.30
CA PRO A 57 15.81 5.33 -0.48
C PRO A 57 16.67 5.14 0.78
N GLU A 58 16.96 6.22 1.50
CA GLU A 58 17.73 6.17 2.75
C GLU A 58 16.96 5.44 3.84
N PHE A 59 15.67 5.73 4.00
CA PHE A 59 14.78 5.00 4.92
C PHE A 59 14.73 3.50 4.60
N LEU A 60 14.60 3.14 3.32
CA LEU A 60 14.54 1.74 2.87
C LEU A 60 15.85 0.98 3.08
N ALA A 61 16.99 1.69 3.08
CA ALA A 61 18.32 1.13 3.28
C ALA A 61 18.67 0.88 4.77
N VAL A 62 17.83 1.33 5.72
CA VAL A 62 18.07 1.10 7.16
C VAL A 62 17.91 -0.39 7.50
N ASP A 63 18.90 -0.94 8.19
CA ASP A 63 18.85 -2.32 8.69
C ASP A 63 17.95 -2.39 9.94
N PRO A 64 16.86 -3.19 9.93
CA PRO A 64 15.95 -3.32 11.06
C PRO A 64 16.62 -3.85 12.34
N ALA A 65 17.74 -4.58 12.24
CA ALA A 65 18.45 -5.09 13.41
C ALA A 65 19.04 -3.95 14.27
N THR A 66 19.42 -2.85 13.63
CA THR A 66 20.04 -1.67 14.27
C THR A 66 19.03 -0.78 15.00
N LEU A 67 17.73 -0.97 14.75
CA LEU A 67 16.66 -0.17 15.35
C LEU A 67 16.24 -0.69 16.74
N PRO A 68 15.81 0.21 17.64
CA PRO A 68 15.16 -0.16 18.90
C PRO A 68 13.97 -1.08 18.67
N GLU A 69 13.78 -2.08 19.54
CA GLU A 69 12.74 -3.11 19.39
C GLU A 69 11.33 -2.53 19.17
N LYS A 70 11.01 -1.43 19.86
CA LYS A 70 9.74 -0.70 19.73
C LYS A 70 9.49 -0.12 18.33
N LEU A 71 10.55 0.22 17.59
CA LEU A 71 10.46 0.82 16.25
C LEU A 71 10.53 -0.22 15.13
N ARG A 72 10.97 -1.45 15.40
CA ARG A 72 11.14 -2.49 14.37
C ARG A 72 9.85 -2.86 13.66
N GLU A 73 8.76 -3.08 14.42
CA GLU A 73 7.45 -3.44 13.86
C GLU A 73 6.82 -2.28 13.06
N PRO A 74 6.74 -1.04 13.60
CA PRO A 74 6.29 0.13 12.82
C PRO A 74 7.14 0.38 11.56
N PHE A 75 8.47 0.27 11.68
CA PHE A 75 9.38 0.41 10.54
C PHE A 75 9.12 -0.63 9.46
N ALA A 76 8.95 -1.90 9.84
CA ALA A 76 8.62 -2.97 8.90
C ALA A 76 7.28 -2.71 8.19
N ALA A 77 6.26 -2.25 8.90
CA ALA A 77 4.96 -1.90 8.33
C ALA A 77 5.07 -0.73 7.34
N LYS A 78 5.73 0.36 7.74
CA LYS A 78 5.91 1.54 6.87
C LYS A 78 6.74 1.21 5.62
N ARG A 79 7.77 0.38 5.78
CA ARG A 79 8.56 -0.13 4.65
C ARG A 79 7.69 -0.92 3.68
N LEU A 80 6.83 -1.81 4.18
CA LEU A 80 5.91 -2.59 3.37
C LEU A 80 4.87 -1.72 2.64
N GLU A 81 4.32 -0.70 3.32
CA GLU A 81 3.43 0.30 2.73
C GLU A 81 4.11 1.00 1.55
N LEU A 82 5.35 1.48 1.73
CA LEU A 82 6.11 2.16 0.68
C LEU A 82 6.39 1.25 -0.53
N TYR A 83 6.73 -0.02 -0.30
CA TYR A 83 6.90 -0.99 -1.39
C TYR A 83 5.58 -1.22 -2.14
N ALA A 84 4.47 -1.43 -1.43
CA ALA A 84 3.16 -1.61 -2.04
C ALA A 84 2.74 -0.40 -2.87
N LEU A 85 2.95 0.82 -2.35
CA LEU A 85 2.65 2.05 -3.09
C LEU A 85 3.54 2.22 -4.31
N LYS A 86 4.83 1.89 -4.21
CA LYS A 86 5.74 1.88 -5.38
C LYS A 86 5.24 0.92 -6.45
N GLN A 87 4.80 -0.28 -6.06
CA GLN A 87 4.22 -1.27 -6.97
C GLN A 87 2.91 -0.77 -7.60
N ILE A 88 2.00 -0.20 -6.81
CA ILE A 88 0.73 0.37 -7.30
C ILE A 88 0.98 1.52 -8.29
N VAL A 89 1.91 2.43 -7.98
CA VAL A 89 2.25 3.58 -8.84
C VAL A 89 2.95 3.12 -10.11
N GLY A 90 3.97 2.26 -10.01
CA GLY A 90 4.60 1.63 -11.17
C GLY A 90 3.58 0.86 -11.99
N GLY A 91 2.59 0.31 -11.31
CA GLY A 91 1.46 -0.32 -11.92
C GLY A 91 0.62 0.67 -12.75
N LYS A 92 0.12 1.74 -12.15
CA LYS A 92 -0.71 2.75 -12.84
C LYS A 92 -0.02 3.31 -14.09
N LYS A 93 1.30 3.45 -14.07
CA LYS A 93 2.10 3.90 -15.23
C LYS A 93 2.06 2.91 -16.41
N ARG A 94 1.90 1.60 -16.15
CA ARG A 94 1.77 0.56 -17.19
C ARG A 94 0.37 0.52 -17.84
N GLY A 95 -0.62 1.21 -17.26
CA GLY A 95 -1.97 1.31 -17.80
C GLY A 95 -2.92 0.22 -17.30
N ALA A 96 -4.09 0.13 -17.94
CA ALA A 96 -5.15 -0.83 -17.56
C ALA A 96 -4.78 -2.27 -17.94
N VAL A 97 -4.07 -2.48 -19.05
CA VAL A 97 -3.62 -3.81 -19.46
C VAL A 97 -2.25 -4.09 -18.86
N ARG A 98 -2.14 -5.16 -18.06
CA ARG A 98 -0.90 -5.62 -17.42
C ARG A 98 -0.25 -6.70 -18.25
N MET A 99 1.04 -6.56 -18.51
CA MET A 99 1.85 -7.64 -19.06
C MET A 99 2.50 -8.38 -17.89
N PRO A 100 2.07 -9.62 -17.57
CA PRO A 100 2.61 -10.31 -16.42
C PRO A 100 4.08 -10.66 -16.62
N GLU A 101 4.92 -10.33 -15.64
CA GLU A 101 6.33 -10.72 -15.68
C GLU A 101 6.51 -12.22 -15.37
N GLU A 102 7.14 -12.96 -16.29
CA GLU A 102 7.34 -14.41 -16.14
C GLU A 102 8.32 -14.78 -15.01
N ASN A 103 9.20 -13.85 -14.64
CA ASN A 103 10.29 -14.06 -13.68
C ASN A 103 10.14 -13.27 -12.37
N CYS A 104 8.91 -12.85 -12.04
CA CYS A 104 8.67 -12.23 -10.75
C CYS A 104 9.01 -13.21 -9.60
N ALA A 105 9.95 -12.79 -8.74
CA ALA A 105 10.36 -13.51 -7.55
C ALA A 105 9.34 -13.27 -6.45
N ILE A 106 8.36 -14.16 -6.33
CA ILE A 106 7.45 -14.17 -5.19
C ILE A 106 8.24 -14.65 -3.98
N GLU A 107 8.52 -13.76 -3.05
CA GLU A 107 8.99 -14.18 -1.72
C GLU A 107 7.92 -15.08 -1.11
N LYS A 108 8.33 -16.29 -0.69
CA LYS A 108 7.43 -17.33 -0.16
C LYS A 108 6.52 -16.75 0.92
N GLU A 109 5.25 -17.19 0.91
CA GLU A 109 4.15 -16.79 1.81
C GLU A 109 4.64 -16.22 3.15
N ALA A 110 4.21 -15.00 3.44
CA ALA A 110 4.65 -14.32 4.64
C ALA A 110 4.20 -15.12 5.89
N LYS A 111 5.05 -15.15 6.93
CA LYS A 111 4.76 -15.89 8.17
C LYS A 111 3.45 -15.39 8.78
N ALA A 112 2.69 -16.24 9.48
CA ALA A 112 1.43 -15.87 10.15
C ALA A 112 1.52 -14.57 10.98
N ASP A 113 2.66 -14.32 11.63
CA ASP A 113 2.91 -13.12 12.46
C ASP A 113 2.96 -11.81 11.63
N SER A 114 3.06 -11.90 10.31
CA SER A 114 3.06 -10.75 9.40
C SER A 114 1.67 -10.15 9.14
N ALA A 115 0.58 -10.87 9.48
CA ALA A 115 -0.78 -10.38 9.25
C ALA A 115 -1.04 -9.03 9.93
N ARG A 116 -0.53 -8.85 11.16
CA ARG A 116 -0.63 -7.57 11.88
C ARG A 116 0.16 -6.46 11.18
N ILE A 117 1.37 -6.76 10.72
CA ILE A 117 2.23 -5.82 10.00
C ILE A 117 1.57 -5.38 8.69
N LEU A 118 0.94 -6.31 7.96
CA LEU A 118 0.17 -6.02 6.76
C LEU A 118 -1.00 -5.07 7.03
N MET A 119 -1.78 -5.32 8.09
CA MET A 119 -2.86 -4.42 8.48
C MET A 119 -2.35 -3.02 8.85
N MET A 120 -1.23 -2.93 9.59
CA MET A 120 -0.58 -1.66 9.90
C MET A 120 -0.08 -0.93 8.65
N ALA A 121 0.37 -1.69 7.64
CA ALA A 121 0.82 -1.18 6.34
C ALA A 121 -0.33 -0.79 5.39
N GLY A 122 -1.59 -0.82 5.85
CA GLY A 122 -2.74 -0.42 5.04
C GLY A 122 -3.30 -1.51 4.12
N PHE A 123 -3.00 -2.78 4.40
CA PHE A 123 -3.64 -3.91 3.71
C PHE A 123 -4.94 -4.31 4.39
N GLY A 124 -5.98 -4.53 3.58
CA GLY A 124 -7.26 -5.07 4.00
C GLY A 124 -7.34 -6.58 3.72
N PRO A 125 -7.94 -7.37 4.61
CA PRO A 125 -8.19 -8.78 4.33
C PRO A 125 -9.26 -8.93 3.24
N ILE A 126 -9.04 -9.91 2.36
CA ILE A 126 -10.01 -10.36 1.37
C ILE A 126 -10.30 -11.86 1.55
N THR A 127 -11.46 -12.31 1.12
CA THR A 127 -11.82 -13.74 1.15
C THR A 127 -11.34 -14.47 -0.12
N GLU A 128 -11.28 -15.80 -0.08
CA GLU A 128 -10.94 -16.60 -1.27
C GLU A 128 -11.96 -16.41 -2.40
N ASP A 129 -13.23 -16.20 -2.08
CA ASP A 129 -14.26 -15.96 -3.09
C ASP A 129 -14.10 -14.56 -3.74
N GLU A 130 -13.66 -13.57 -2.95
CA GLU A 130 -13.30 -12.24 -3.45
C GLU A 130 -12.08 -12.31 -4.38
N GLU A 131 -11.05 -13.09 -4.01
CA GLU A 131 -9.89 -13.34 -4.86
C GLU A 131 -10.29 -14.01 -6.18
N ARG A 132 -11.08 -15.09 -6.14
CA ARG A 132 -11.56 -15.77 -7.36
C ARG A 132 -12.34 -14.82 -8.26
N PHE A 133 -13.22 -14.00 -7.68
CA PHE A 133 -13.96 -12.99 -8.43
C PHE A 133 -13.01 -11.98 -9.10
N VAL A 134 -11.97 -11.54 -8.40
CA VAL A 134 -10.95 -10.64 -8.95
C VAL A 134 -10.20 -11.32 -10.10
N MET A 135 -9.75 -12.56 -9.94
CA MET A 135 -9.10 -13.32 -11.01
C MET A 135 -9.99 -13.46 -12.25
N ASP A 136 -11.27 -13.81 -12.06
CA ASP A 136 -12.24 -13.97 -13.15
C ASP A 136 -12.51 -12.66 -13.90
N LYS A 137 -12.53 -11.52 -13.20
CA LYS A 137 -12.75 -10.20 -13.82
C LYS A 137 -11.53 -9.63 -14.49
N THR A 138 -10.33 -10.01 -14.04
CA THR A 138 -9.07 -9.43 -14.52
C THR A 138 -8.31 -10.36 -15.47
N ASN A 139 -8.72 -11.62 -15.60
CA ASN A 139 -7.95 -12.68 -16.27
C ASN A 139 -6.53 -12.85 -15.71
N CYS A 140 -6.27 -12.35 -14.50
CA CYS A 140 -4.99 -12.49 -13.82
C CYS A 140 -4.95 -13.80 -13.03
N THR A 141 -3.80 -14.49 -13.03
CA THR A 141 -3.56 -15.61 -12.13
C THR A 141 -3.20 -15.11 -10.72
N GLU A 142 -3.31 -15.94 -9.68
CA GLU A 142 -2.86 -15.61 -8.30
C GLU A 142 -1.44 -15.05 -8.31
N ARG A 143 -0.55 -15.66 -9.09
CA ARG A 143 0.83 -15.20 -9.29
C ARG A 143 0.90 -13.78 -9.88
N ASP A 144 0.08 -13.49 -10.89
CA ASP A 144 0.06 -12.16 -11.51
C ASP A 144 -0.46 -11.11 -10.50
N LEU A 145 -1.44 -11.47 -9.67
CA LEU A 145 -1.95 -10.62 -8.60
C LEU A 145 -0.87 -10.29 -7.55
N MET A 146 0.02 -11.22 -7.22
CA MET A 146 1.12 -10.96 -6.29
C MET A 146 2.25 -10.10 -6.90
N CYS A 147 2.45 -10.23 -8.22
CA CYS A 147 3.57 -9.60 -8.92
C CYS A 147 3.27 -8.21 -9.46
N GLU A 148 2.09 -8.03 -10.04
CA GLU A 148 1.67 -6.79 -10.68
C GLU A 148 0.85 -5.89 -9.73
N PHE A 149 0.25 -6.50 -8.72
CA PHE A 149 -0.61 -5.84 -7.75
C PHE A 149 -0.13 -6.15 -6.33
N SER A 150 -0.81 -5.60 -5.35
CA SER A 150 -0.42 -5.72 -3.95
C SER A 150 -0.96 -6.98 -3.25
N LEU A 151 -1.27 -8.07 -3.97
CA LEU A 151 -1.75 -9.28 -3.30
C LEU A 151 -0.65 -9.89 -2.43
N GLN A 152 -0.94 -10.09 -1.16
CA GLN A 152 -0.06 -10.73 -0.19
C GLN A 152 -0.78 -11.92 0.43
N ILE A 153 -0.08 -13.06 0.49
CA ILE A 153 -0.62 -14.31 1.01
C ILE A 153 0.16 -14.71 2.25
N VAL A 154 -0.57 -14.88 3.35
CA VAL A 154 -0.03 -15.26 4.65
C VAL A 154 -0.49 -16.68 4.97
N GLY A 155 0.47 -17.61 5.08
CA GLY A 155 0.19 -18.98 5.45
C GLY A 155 -0.02 -19.14 6.96
N VAL A 156 -1.20 -19.60 7.38
CA VAL A 156 -1.49 -19.93 8.78
C VAL A 156 -1.35 -21.44 8.99
N LYS A 157 -0.39 -21.82 9.83
CA LYS A 157 -0.14 -23.24 10.16
C LYS A 157 -1.35 -23.85 10.85
N ALA A 158 -1.59 -25.14 10.61
CA ALA A 158 -2.62 -25.89 11.31
C ALA A 158 -2.38 -25.83 12.83
N ALA A 159 -3.44 -25.55 13.57
CA ALA A 159 -3.47 -25.66 15.03
C ALA A 159 -4.24 -26.94 15.42
N LYS A 160 -4.07 -27.42 16.66
CA LYS A 160 -4.71 -28.66 17.16
C LYS A 160 -6.22 -28.81 16.87
N LYS A 161 -6.94 -27.70 16.64
CA LYS A 161 -8.39 -27.67 16.34
C LYS A 161 -8.77 -26.89 15.08
N LYS A 162 -7.80 -26.42 14.29
CA LYS A 162 -8.07 -25.62 13.09
C LYS A 162 -7.17 -26.07 11.94
N PRO A 163 -7.74 -26.37 10.76
CA PRO A 163 -6.92 -26.69 9.60
C PRO A 163 -6.02 -25.50 9.24
N ALA A 164 -4.92 -25.81 8.56
CA ALA A 164 -4.11 -24.79 7.91
C ALA A 164 -5.00 -24.03 6.93
N HIS A 165 -4.86 -22.72 6.88
CA HIS A 165 -5.59 -21.86 5.97
C HIS A 165 -4.72 -20.68 5.55
N ARG A 166 -5.07 -20.04 4.44
CA ARG A 166 -4.37 -18.88 3.90
C ARG A 166 -5.17 -17.63 4.25
N LEU A 167 -4.47 -16.56 4.61
CA LEU A 167 -5.05 -15.24 4.75
C LEU A 167 -4.58 -14.39 3.56
N LEU A 168 -5.53 -13.79 2.86
CA LEU A 168 -5.29 -13.00 1.67
C LEU A 168 -5.43 -11.52 2.04
N PHE A 169 -4.48 -10.72 1.60
CA PHE A 169 -4.40 -9.30 1.89
C PHE A 169 -4.18 -8.51 0.61
N LEU A 170 -4.92 -7.41 0.47
CA LEU A 170 -4.77 -6.48 -0.66
C LEU A 170 -4.66 -5.06 -0.12
N HIS A 171 -3.75 -4.26 -0.67
CA HIS A 171 -3.58 -2.88 -0.19
C HIS A 171 -4.82 -2.04 -0.48
N LEU A 172 -5.28 -1.23 0.47
CA LEU A 172 -6.54 -0.48 0.35
C LEU A 172 -6.56 0.51 -0.83
N ARG A 173 -5.39 0.97 -1.26
CA ARG A 173 -5.22 1.87 -2.42
C ARG A 173 -5.00 1.14 -3.76
N ASP A 174 -5.03 -0.19 -3.76
CA ASP A 174 -4.89 -0.99 -4.96
C ASP A 174 -6.15 -0.84 -5.84
N PRO A 175 -6.04 -0.67 -7.18
CA PRO A 175 -7.19 -0.65 -8.07
C PRO A 175 -8.08 -1.90 -7.97
N LEU A 176 -7.54 -3.06 -7.57
CA LEU A 176 -8.32 -4.28 -7.39
C LEU A 176 -9.33 -4.20 -6.23
N MET A 177 -9.11 -3.29 -5.26
CA MET A 177 -10.08 -3.08 -4.17
C MET A 177 -11.41 -2.54 -4.67
N ALA A 178 -11.45 -1.90 -5.84
CA ALA A 178 -12.72 -1.51 -6.48
C ALA A 178 -13.56 -2.74 -6.89
N LEU A 179 -12.91 -3.80 -7.39
CA LEU A 179 -13.59 -5.06 -7.75
C LEU A 179 -14.05 -5.83 -6.49
N VAL A 180 -13.23 -5.83 -5.45
CA VAL A 180 -13.62 -6.39 -4.13
C VAL A 180 -14.82 -5.63 -3.58
N GLY A 181 -14.81 -4.30 -3.65
CA GLY A 181 -15.96 -3.46 -3.28
C GLY A 181 -17.21 -3.80 -4.08
N GLN A 182 -17.08 -3.95 -5.41
CA GLN A 182 -18.19 -4.37 -6.27
C GLN A 182 -18.75 -5.74 -5.86
N TYR A 183 -17.90 -6.72 -5.56
CA TYR A 183 -18.34 -8.04 -5.09
C TYR A 183 -19.15 -7.95 -3.80
N ARG A 184 -18.63 -7.21 -2.80
CA ARG A 184 -19.30 -7.00 -1.52
C ARG A 184 -20.65 -6.29 -1.66
N GLU A 185 -20.75 -5.33 -2.58
CA GLU A 185 -21.99 -4.60 -2.84
C GLU A 185 -22.99 -5.42 -3.65
N MET A 186 -22.58 -6.27 -4.59
CA MET A 186 -23.49 -7.19 -5.29
C MET A 186 -24.21 -8.15 -4.33
N GLY A 187 -23.55 -8.55 -3.24
CA GLY A 187 -24.16 -9.32 -2.16
C GLY A 187 -25.18 -8.54 -1.33
N ARG A 188 -25.17 -7.20 -1.39
CA ARG A 188 -26.00 -6.30 -0.58
C ARG A 188 -27.12 -5.62 -1.36
N VAL A 189 -26.86 -5.20 -2.60
CA VAL A 189 -27.79 -4.43 -3.42
C VAL A 189 -27.69 -4.91 -4.88
N LYS A 190 -28.81 -5.38 -5.44
CA LYS A 190 -28.94 -5.76 -6.86
C LYS A 190 -28.97 -4.53 -7.79
N GLN A 191 -28.03 -3.59 -7.68
CA GLN A 191 -27.96 -2.45 -8.60
C GLN A 191 -27.17 -2.81 -9.86
N THR A 192 -27.70 -2.35 -11.00
CA THR A 192 -27.12 -2.49 -12.34
C THR A 192 -25.77 -1.77 -12.41
N ASN A 193 -24.74 -2.46 -12.93
CA ASN A 193 -23.39 -1.93 -13.14
C ASN A 193 -23.40 -0.68 -14.04
N PHE A 194 -23.61 0.50 -13.45
CA PHE A 194 -23.73 1.77 -14.19
C PHE A 194 -22.40 2.38 -14.60
N PHE A 195 -21.30 1.89 -14.04
CA PHE A 195 -19.96 2.21 -14.49
C PHE A 195 -19.32 0.93 -15.00
N GLY A 196 -19.20 0.83 -16.33
CA GLY A 196 -18.28 -0.10 -16.97
C GLY A 196 -16.87 0.30 -16.58
N ILE A 197 -16.47 -0.02 -15.36
CA ILE A 197 -15.11 0.19 -14.89
C ILE A 197 -14.26 -0.78 -15.70
N GLY A 198 -13.57 -0.25 -16.71
CA GLY A 198 -12.40 -0.89 -17.29
C GLY A 198 -11.38 -1.06 -16.17
N GLY A 199 -11.54 -2.15 -15.41
CA GLY A 199 -10.62 -2.55 -14.37
C GLY A 199 -9.28 -2.94 -14.98
N PRO A 200 -8.24 -3.06 -14.17
CA PRO A 200 -6.98 -3.57 -14.68
C PRO A 200 -7.18 -5.04 -15.13
N VAL A 201 -6.65 -5.39 -16.31
CA VAL A 201 -6.77 -6.73 -16.91
C VAL A 201 -5.37 -7.23 -17.22
N CYS A 202 -5.06 -8.49 -16.94
CA CYS A 202 -3.83 -9.12 -17.41
C CYS A 202 -3.96 -9.53 -18.87
N ALA A 203 -2.97 -9.17 -19.69
CA ALA A 203 -2.87 -9.65 -21.05
C ALA A 203 -2.72 -11.19 -21.06
N PRO A 204 -3.34 -11.88 -22.03
CA PRO A 204 -3.16 -13.32 -22.17
C PRO A 204 -1.68 -13.62 -22.44
N ARG A 205 -1.12 -14.61 -21.72
CA ARG A 205 0.25 -15.05 -21.95
C ARG A 205 0.34 -15.67 -23.34
N LEU A 206 1.23 -15.13 -24.17
CA LEU A 206 1.59 -15.74 -25.45
C LEU A 206 2.28 -17.07 -25.11
N LYS A 207 1.70 -18.18 -25.60
CA LYS A 207 2.27 -19.52 -25.45
C LYS A 207 3.46 -19.73 -26.39
#